data_AF-A0AAE4BRL3-F1
#
_entry.id   AF-A0AAE4BRL3-F1
#
_cell.length_a   1.000
_cell.length_b   1.000
_cell.length_c   1.000
_cell.angle_alpha   90.00
_cell.angle_beta   90.00
_cell.angle_gamma   90.00
#
_symmetry.space_group_name_H-M   'P 1'
#
loop_
_entity.id
_entity.type
_entity.pdbx_description
1 polymer ?
#
loop_
_entity_poly.entity_id
_entity_poly.type
_entity_poly.pdbx_seq_one_letter_code
_entity_poly.pdbx_strand_id
1 'polypeptide(L)'
;MRIIHWTPKENKESILERGIRVQDTWISFNFLTPFHSLNRWWLDFSNEKQEECIGVIIELDESDFPAYFYHWGGTHDQKFNDNGDLILNKKKSLDQFRQDGTLFESLADLWTGYKETILWRIGERLANLETSSADYIPLALKALKGDQTLFDKYVNDEEFMTFTFEDYELLLFTDIDSSRILSIVTEDEVIKYDELLKEIKSDLQQRV
;
A
#
# COMPACT_ATOMS: atom_id res chain seq x y z
N MET A 1 -10.21 -1.32 -6.10
CA MET A 1 -9.11 -1.83 -5.23
C MET A 1 -9.55 -1.81 -3.77
N ARG A 2 -9.39 -2.90 -3.02
CA ARG A 2 -9.66 -2.92 -1.57
C ARG A 2 -8.43 -2.58 -0.75
N ILE A 3 -8.65 -1.88 0.35
CA ILE A 3 -7.63 -1.35 1.26
C ILE A 3 -8.05 -1.65 2.70
N ILE A 4 -7.07 -1.70 3.60
CA ILE A 4 -7.26 -2.01 5.01
C ILE A 4 -6.64 -0.94 5.90
N HIS A 5 -7.44 -0.44 6.85
CA HIS A 5 -6.99 0.45 7.91
C HIS A 5 -6.97 -0.30 9.24
N TRP A 6 -5.84 -0.25 9.95
CA TRP A 6 -5.72 -0.82 11.29
C TRP A 6 -5.95 0.24 12.35
N THR A 7 -6.72 -0.12 13.38
CA THR A 7 -7.11 0.78 14.46
C THR A 7 -7.35 0.01 15.76
N PRO A 8 -7.18 0.63 16.95
CA PRO A 8 -7.52 0.00 18.21
C PRO A 8 -8.97 -0.51 18.25
N LYS A 9 -9.18 -1.71 18.83
CA LYS A 9 -10.49 -2.39 18.84
C LYS A 9 -11.61 -1.57 19.48
N GLU A 10 -11.30 -0.69 20.43
CA GLU A 10 -12.25 0.20 21.10
C GLU A 10 -12.88 1.21 20.14
N ASN A 11 -12.22 1.52 19.02
CA ASN A 11 -12.77 2.43 18.01
C ASN A 11 -13.88 1.76 17.16
N LYS A 12 -14.08 0.44 17.29
CA LYS A 12 -15.02 -0.33 16.48
C LYS A 12 -16.42 0.27 16.42
N GLU A 13 -17.00 0.59 17.57
CA GLU A 13 -18.38 1.14 17.64
C GLU A 13 -18.45 2.50 16.95
N SER A 14 -17.50 3.39 17.25
CA SER A 14 -17.40 4.71 16.61
C SER A 14 -17.27 4.61 15.09
N ILE A 15 -16.46 3.68 14.60
CA ILE A 15 -16.24 3.46 13.16
C ILE A 15 -17.49 2.90 12.48
N LEU A 16 -18.19 1.96 13.11
CA LEU A 16 -19.45 1.42 12.56
C LEU A 16 -20.56 2.47 12.54
N GLU A 17 -20.58 3.40 13.50
CA GLU A 17 -21.58 4.47 13.54
C GLU A 17 -21.23 5.63 12.62
N ARG A 18 -19.97 6.07 12.63
CA ARG A 18 -19.54 7.36 12.06
C ARG A 18 -18.53 7.20 10.94
N GLY A 19 -18.05 6.02 10.64
CA GLY A 19 -16.99 5.80 9.66
C GLY A 19 -15.60 6.17 10.17
N ILE A 20 -14.62 6.18 9.28
CA ILE A 20 -13.22 6.51 9.60
C ILE A 20 -13.02 8.00 9.32
N ARG A 21 -12.63 8.75 10.35
CA ARG A 21 -12.48 10.21 10.28
C ARG A 21 -11.02 10.59 10.19
N VAL A 22 -10.71 11.58 9.38
CA VAL A 22 -9.39 12.23 9.38
C VAL A 22 -9.22 12.89 10.74
N GLN A 23 -8.34 12.33 11.57
CA GLN A 23 -8.09 12.86 12.92
C GLN A 23 -7.16 14.07 12.89
N ASP A 24 -6.15 14.05 12.01
CA ASP A 24 -5.17 15.12 11.83
C ASP A 24 -5.13 15.59 10.37
N THR A 25 -4.43 14.83 9.52
CA THR A 25 -4.02 15.26 8.18
C THR A 25 -4.47 14.29 7.11
N TRP A 26 -4.45 13.00 7.41
CA TRP A 26 -4.82 11.92 6.52
C TRP A 26 -5.15 10.67 7.34
N ILE A 27 -5.72 9.67 6.68
CA ILE A 27 -5.93 8.32 7.18
C ILE A 27 -4.97 7.41 6.40
N SER A 28 -4.22 6.56 7.11
CA SER A 28 -3.31 5.59 6.50
C SER A 28 -4.00 4.24 6.29
N PHE A 29 -3.74 3.66 5.13
CA PHE A 29 -4.23 2.37 4.67
C PHE A 29 -3.09 1.57 4.06
N ASN A 30 -3.28 0.26 4.02
CA ASN A 30 -2.50 -0.66 3.20
C ASN A 30 -3.37 -1.20 2.08
N PHE A 31 -2.77 -1.53 0.94
CA PHE A 31 -3.47 -2.35 -0.05
C PHE A 31 -3.77 -3.71 0.57
N LEU A 32 -5.02 -4.15 0.46
CA LEU A 32 -5.36 -5.49 0.92
C LEU A 32 -4.73 -6.49 -0.05
N THR A 33 -3.86 -7.36 0.44
CA THR A 33 -3.16 -8.38 -0.37
C THR A 33 -3.56 -9.79 0.10
N PRO A 34 -3.25 -10.87 -0.64
CA PRO A 34 -3.37 -12.23 -0.12
C PRO A 34 -2.30 -12.56 0.93
N PHE A 35 -1.28 -11.71 1.10
CA PHE A 35 -0.15 -11.96 1.98
C PHE A 35 -0.44 -11.35 3.36
N HIS A 36 -0.62 -12.23 4.34
CA HIS A 36 -0.91 -11.82 5.70
C HIS A 36 0.21 -10.93 6.27
N SER A 37 1.48 -11.23 5.94
CA SER A 37 2.66 -10.44 6.33
C SER A 37 2.54 -8.97 5.92
N LEU A 38 2.14 -8.69 4.67
CA LEU A 38 1.98 -7.33 4.15
C LEU A 38 0.80 -6.61 4.78
N ASN A 39 -0.33 -7.30 4.89
CA ASN A 39 -1.53 -6.69 5.45
C ASN A 39 -1.31 -6.26 6.90
N ARG A 40 -0.44 -6.96 7.64
CA ARG A 40 -0.18 -6.73 9.07
C ARG A 40 1.18 -6.11 9.37
N TRP A 41 1.99 -5.81 8.35
CA TRP A 41 3.37 -5.38 8.53
C TRP A 41 3.51 -4.27 9.57
N TRP A 42 2.65 -3.24 9.51
CA TRP A 42 2.67 -2.13 10.45
C TRP A 42 2.47 -2.52 11.91
N LEU A 43 1.59 -3.49 12.18
CA LEU A 43 1.37 -4.00 13.53
C LEU A 43 2.57 -4.80 14.04
N ASP A 44 3.21 -5.55 13.15
CA ASP A 44 4.40 -6.32 13.48
C ASP A 44 5.63 -5.42 13.66
N PHE A 45 5.76 -4.37 12.83
CA PHE A 45 6.84 -3.38 12.86
C PHE A 45 6.78 -2.47 14.09
N SER A 46 5.61 -1.90 14.40
CA SER A 46 5.45 -0.98 15.52
C SER A 46 5.65 -1.65 16.88
N ASN A 47 5.69 -2.99 16.93
CA ASN A 47 5.68 -3.77 18.17
C ASN A 47 4.56 -3.36 19.14
N GLU A 48 3.51 -2.69 18.65
CA GLU A 48 2.33 -2.26 19.41
C GLU A 48 1.39 -3.43 19.72
N LYS A 49 1.95 -4.57 20.12
CA LYS A 49 1.21 -5.71 20.68
C LYS A 49 0.55 -5.39 22.03
N GLN A 50 0.58 -4.12 22.47
CA GLN A 50 -0.02 -3.69 23.73
C GLN A 50 -1.51 -3.36 23.58
N GLU A 51 -1.95 -2.96 22.39
CA GLU A 51 -3.35 -2.65 22.10
C GLU A 51 -3.89 -3.63 21.04
N GLU A 52 -4.97 -4.33 21.36
CA GLU A 52 -5.61 -5.22 20.39
C GLU A 52 -6.20 -4.37 19.24
N CYS A 53 -5.77 -4.65 18.01
CA CYS A 53 -6.20 -3.92 16.82
C CYS A 53 -7.21 -4.71 15.98
N ILE A 54 -8.05 -3.97 15.25
CA ILE A 54 -8.93 -4.50 14.21
C ILE A 54 -8.59 -3.86 12.86
N GLY A 55 -8.79 -4.62 11.80
CA GLY A 55 -8.66 -4.17 10.43
C GLY A 55 -10.03 -3.79 9.87
N VAL A 56 -10.13 -2.62 9.26
CA VAL A 56 -11.34 -2.14 8.60
C VAL A 56 -11.10 -2.14 7.09
N ILE A 57 -11.85 -2.97 6.38
CA ILE A 57 -11.70 -3.14 4.93
C ILE A 57 -12.74 -2.30 4.20
N ILE A 58 -12.27 -1.50 3.25
CA ILE A 58 -13.10 -0.69 2.35
C ILE A 58 -12.65 -0.89 0.90
N GLU A 59 -13.46 -0.40 -0.03
CA GLU A 59 -13.09 -0.28 -1.44
C GLU A 59 -12.85 1.19 -1.79
N LEU A 60 -11.73 1.45 -2.46
CA LEU A 60 -11.41 2.78 -2.97
C LEU A 60 -12.44 3.23 -4.01
N ASP A 61 -12.81 4.50 -3.91
CA ASP A 61 -13.71 5.19 -4.83
C ASP A 61 -12.98 6.40 -5.44
N GLU A 62 -13.41 6.86 -6.61
CA GLU A 62 -12.80 8.04 -7.25
C GLU A 62 -12.93 9.30 -6.38
N SER A 63 -13.90 9.36 -5.46
CA SER A 63 -14.03 10.47 -4.50
C SER A 63 -12.98 10.49 -3.39
N ASP A 64 -12.15 9.44 -3.27
CA ASP A 64 -11.04 9.39 -2.31
C ASP A 64 -9.79 10.12 -2.78
N PHE A 65 -9.75 10.51 -4.07
CA PHE A 65 -8.60 11.15 -4.67
C PHE A 65 -8.65 12.68 -4.52
N PRO A 66 -7.49 13.36 -4.41
CA PRO A 66 -6.14 12.83 -4.57
C PRO A 66 -5.65 11.97 -3.40
N ALA A 67 -4.82 10.99 -3.69
CA ALA A 67 -4.24 10.06 -2.70
C ALA A 67 -2.71 9.99 -2.83
N TYR A 68 -2.01 9.71 -1.74
CA TYR A 68 -0.56 9.47 -1.77
C TYR A 68 -0.29 7.98 -1.62
N PHE A 69 0.59 7.42 -2.44
CA PHE A 69 1.05 6.04 -2.29
C PHE A 69 2.55 5.92 -2.49
N TYR A 70 3.29 5.71 -1.40
CA TYR A 70 4.73 5.53 -1.42
C TYR A 70 5.24 5.07 -0.05
N HIS A 71 6.57 5.08 0.14
CA HIS A 71 7.22 4.90 1.43
C HIS A 71 6.60 5.78 2.53
N TRP A 72 6.44 5.19 3.71
CA TRP A 72 5.78 5.77 4.87
C TRP A 72 6.28 7.16 5.29
N GLY A 73 5.35 7.94 5.85
CA GLY A 73 5.60 9.26 6.40
C GLY A 73 5.78 10.37 5.36
N GLY A 74 5.54 10.10 4.08
CA GLY A 74 5.69 11.13 3.04
C GLY A 74 7.15 11.53 2.78
N THR A 75 8.11 10.77 3.30
CA THR A 75 9.52 11.19 3.34
C THR A 75 10.26 10.77 2.06
N HIS A 76 10.52 11.74 1.18
CA HIS A 76 11.54 11.63 0.13
C HIS A 76 12.93 12.05 0.65
N ASP A 77 13.08 12.21 1.97
CA ASP A 77 14.32 12.70 2.57
C ASP A 77 15.43 11.66 2.32
N GLN A 78 16.53 12.10 1.69
CA GLN A 78 17.72 11.28 1.36
C GLN A 78 18.44 10.69 2.58
N LYS A 79 17.93 10.91 3.79
CA LYS A 79 18.41 10.32 5.03
C LYS A 79 17.26 9.53 5.63
N PHE A 80 17.18 8.25 5.27
CA PHE A 80 16.37 7.26 5.97
C PHE A 80 16.68 7.36 7.46
N ASN A 81 15.64 7.60 8.26
CA ASN A 81 15.75 7.65 9.70
C ASN A 81 14.60 6.83 10.26
N ASP A 82 14.88 5.59 10.60
CA ASP A 82 13.90 4.61 11.09
C ASP A 82 13.39 4.92 12.51
N ASN A 83 13.66 6.12 13.02
CA ASN A 83 13.11 6.58 14.28
C ASN A 83 11.64 6.98 14.09
N GLY A 84 10.73 6.10 14.53
CA GLY A 84 9.29 6.30 14.47
C GLY A 84 8.81 7.63 15.05
N ASP A 85 9.41 8.13 16.13
CA ASP A 85 9.03 9.41 16.75
C ASP A 85 9.27 10.60 15.81
N LEU A 86 10.35 10.57 15.02
CA LEU A 86 10.67 11.66 14.07
C LEU A 86 9.78 11.61 12.83
N ILE A 87 9.32 10.43 12.45
CA ILE A 87 8.44 10.23 11.29
C ILE A 87 7.00 10.62 11.63
N LEU A 88 6.51 10.26 12.83
CA LEU A 88 5.21 10.69 13.33
C LEU A 88 5.10 12.23 13.46
N ASN A 89 6.22 12.91 13.69
CA ASN A 89 6.29 14.38 13.77
C ASN A 89 6.42 15.08 12.38
N LYS A 90 6.53 14.33 11.28
CA LYS A 90 6.66 14.84 9.91
C LYS A 90 5.45 14.52 9.03
N LYS A 91 4.22 14.58 9.58
CA LYS A 91 3.01 14.45 8.75
C LYS A 91 2.92 15.61 7.74
N LYS A 92 3.02 15.30 6.45
CA LYS A 92 2.79 16.27 5.37
C LYS A 92 1.29 16.47 5.13
N SER A 93 0.89 17.73 4.94
CA SER A 93 -0.45 18.09 4.48
C SER A 93 -0.66 17.77 3.00
N LEU A 94 -1.92 17.71 2.58
CA LEU A 94 -2.28 17.56 1.17
C LEU A 94 -1.57 18.59 0.27
N ASP A 95 -1.51 19.85 0.70
CA ASP A 95 -0.87 20.91 -0.08
C ASP A 95 0.65 20.72 -0.18
N GLN A 96 1.29 20.12 0.83
CA GLN A 96 2.71 19.77 0.76
C GLN A 96 2.94 18.62 -0.23
N PHE A 97 2.10 17.58 -0.21
CA PHE A 97 2.18 16.50 -1.20
C PHE A 97 1.93 16.97 -2.63
N ARG A 98 1.01 17.92 -2.83
CA ARG A 98 0.77 18.58 -4.13
C ARG A 98 2.01 19.29 -4.64
N GLN A 99 2.73 20.00 -3.77
CA GLN A 99 3.96 20.70 -4.15
C GLN A 99 5.09 19.73 -4.54
N ASP A 100 5.12 18.56 -3.91
CA ASP A 100 6.12 17.52 -4.19
C ASP A 100 5.78 16.70 -5.45
N GLY A 101 4.55 16.77 -5.97
CA GLY A 101 4.13 16.06 -7.18
C GLY A 101 4.01 14.55 -7.00
N THR A 102 3.64 14.10 -5.80
CA THR A 102 3.64 12.67 -5.40
C THR A 102 2.23 12.08 -5.23
N LEU A 103 1.21 12.82 -5.65
CA LEU A 103 -0.18 12.42 -5.55
C LEU A 103 -0.65 11.70 -6.80
N PHE A 104 -1.48 10.70 -6.58
CA PHE A 104 -2.32 10.08 -7.58
C PHE A 104 -3.66 10.82 -7.60
N GLU A 105 -4.17 11.09 -8.79
CA GLU A 105 -5.39 11.90 -8.98
C GLU A 105 -6.62 11.04 -9.34
N SER A 106 -6.43 9.74 -9.56
CA SER A 106 -7.49 8.79 -9.87
C SER A 106 -7.11 7.36 -9.49
N LEU A 107 -8.11 6.48 -9.44
CA LEU A 107 -7.88 5.06 -9.23
C LEU A 107 -7.01 4.44 -10.33
N ALA A 108 -7.19 4.88 -11.57
CA ALA A 108 -6.42 4.40 -12.71
C ALA A 108 -4.93 4.79 -12.62
N ASP A 109 -4.64 6.00 -12.13
CA ASP A 109 -3.27 6.46 -11.92
C ASP A 109 -2.61 5.68 -10.78
N LEU A 110 -3.32 5.50 -9.66
CA LEU A 110 -2.84 4.72 -8.52
C LEU A 110 -2.55 3.27 -8.91
N TRP A 111 -3.44 2.65 -9.69
CA TRP A 111 -3.24 1.31 -10.20
C TRP A 111 -2.00 1.23 -11.11
N THR A 112 -1.74 2.27 -11.90
CA THR A 112 -0.52 2.33 -12.72
C THR A 112 0.73 2.44 -11.84
N GLY A 113 0.73 3.32 -10.83
CA GLY A 113 1.84 3.45 -9.88
C GLY A 113 2.13 2.16 -9.12
N TYR A 114 1.10 1.50 -8.59
CA TYR A 114 1.23 0.19 -7.92
C TYR A 114 1.91 -0.87 -8.81
N LYS A 115 1.52 -0.92 -10.08
CA LYS A 115 2.11 -1.83 -11.07
C LYS A 115 3.55 -1.48 -11.40
N GLU A 116 3.85 -0.19 -11.55
CA GLU A 116 5.20 0.30 -11.80
C GLU A 116 6.14 0.01 -10.63
N THR A 117 5.67 0.08 -9.38
CA THR A 117 6.46 -0.33 -8.19
C THR A 117 6.87 -1.81 -8.27
N ILE A 118 5.94 -2.71 -8.61
CA ILE A 118 6.25 -4.15 -8.78
C ILE A 118 7.28 -4.34 -9.90
N LEU A 119 7.05 -3.71 -11.07
CA LEU A 119 7.96 -3.81 -12.21
C LEU A 119 9.35 -3.29 -11.85
N TRP A 120 9.43 -2.16 -11.16
CA TRP A 120 10.69 -1.58 -10.72
C TRP A 120 11.43 -2.55 -9.78
N ARG A 121 10.76 -3.16 -8.80
CA ARG A 121 11.36 -4.16 -7.88
C ARG A 121 11.79 -5.45 -8.57
N ILE A 122 11.02 -5.93 -9.55
CA ILE A 122 11.44 -7.07 -10.39
C ILE A 122 12.74 -6.71 -11.12
N GLY A 123 12.78 -5.52 -11.73
CA GLY A 123 13.95 -5.05 -12.46
C GLY A 123 15.17 -4.88 -11.56
N GLU A 124 15.00 -4.32 -10.37
CA GLU A 124 16.04 -4.19 -9.34
C GLU A 124 16.63 -5.56 -8.98
N ARG A 125 15.76 -6.56 -8.72
CA ARG A 125 16.19 -7.92 -8.38
C ARG A 125 16.92 -8.61 -9.53
N LEU A 126 16.49 -8.38 -10.78
CA LEU A 126 17.15 -8.89 -11.97
C LEU A 126 18.51 -8.22 -12.24
N ALA A 127 18.67 -6.95 -11.84
CA ALA A 127 19.92 -6.21 -11.98
C ALA A 127 21.01 -6.65 -10.97
N ASN A 128 20.64 -7.48 -9.98
CA ASN A 128 21.54 -8.09 -9.01
C ASN A 128 22.53 -7.11 -8.34
N LEU A 129 22.01 -5.96 -7.88
CA LEU A 129 22.63 -4.96 -6.98
C LEU A 129 24.08 -4.49 -7.30
N GLU A 130 24.50 -4.41 -8.57
CA GLU A 130 25.80 -3.79 -8.93
C GLU A 130 25.71 -2.55 -9.82
N THR A 131 24.53 -2.18 -10.31
CA THR A 131 24.37 -0.98 -11.14
C THR A 131 23.34 -0.05 -10.54
N SER A 132 23.77 1.14 -10.11
CA SER A 132 22.90 2.25 -9.73
C SER A 132 22.22 2.81 -10.99
N SER A 133 21.31 2.04 -11.59
CA SER A 133 20.41 2.55 -12.62
C SER A 133 19.23 3.24 -11.91
N ALA A 134 18.89 4.46 -12.35
CA ALA A 134 17.76 5.20 -11.78
C ALA A 134 16.39 4.63 -12.22
N ASP A 135 16.34 3.82 -13.28
CA ASP A 135 15.11 3.21 -13.77
C ASP A 135 15.32 1.73 -14.14
N TYR A 136 14.67 0.83 -13.41
CA TYR A 136 14.72 -0.62 -13.64
C TYR A 136 13.51 -1.17 -14.40
N ILE A 137 12.48 -0.35 -14.66
CA ILE A 137 11.25 -0.81 -15.33
C ILE A 137 11.55 -1.37 -16.73
N PRO A 138 12.40 -0.75 -17.58
CA PRO A 138 12.73 -1.31 -18.89
C PRO A 138 13.37 -2.70 -18.82
N LEU A 139 14.19 -2.96 -17.79
CA LEU A 139 14.82 -4.26 -17.58
C LEU A 139 13.78 -5.33 -17.24
N ALA A 140 12.86 -5.02 -16.32
CA ALA A 140 11.75 -5.90 -15.97
C ALA A 140 10.88 -6.21 -17.19
N LEU A 141 10.45 -5.18 -17.93
CA LEU A 141 9.62 -5.37 -19.12
C LEU A 141 10.30 -6.24 -20.18
N LYS A 142 11.62 -6.08 -20.38
CA LYS A 142 12.39 -6.94 -21.31
C LYS A 142 12.39 -8.40 -20.85
N ALA A 143 12.59 -8.65 -19.55
CA ALA A 143 12.60 -10.01 -19.01
C ALA A 143 11.23 -10.67 -19.09
N LEU A 144 10.15 -9.95 -18.72
CA LEU A 144 8.78 -10.46 -18.72
C LEU A 144 8.27 -10.76 -20.14
N LYS A 145 8.70 -9.98 -21.14
CA LYS A 145 8.45 -10.30 -22.56
C LYS A 145 9.14 -11.59 -23.02
N GLY A 146 10.31 -11.90 -22.44
CA GLY A 146 11.05 -13.12 -22.74
C GLY A 146 10.51 -14.35 -22.03
N ASP A 147 9.93 -14.17 -20.84
CA ASP A 147 9.30 -15.23 -20.04
C ASP A 147 8.16 -14.65 -19.18
N GLN A 148 6.92 -14.87 -19.65
CA GLN A 148 5.72 -14.39 -18.97
C GLN A 148 5.48 -15.07 -17.61
N THR A 149 6.09 -16.23 -17.36
CA THR A 149 5.92 -16.95 -16.08
C THR A 149 6.67 -16.27 -14.92
N LEU A 150 7.67 -15.45 -15.23
CA LEU A 150 8.39 -14.66 -14.23
C LEU A 150 7.48 -13.69 -13.48
N PHE A 151 6.48 -13.14 -14.17
CA PHE A 151 5.53 -12.23 -13.53
C PHE A 151 4.78 -12.96 -12.41
N ASP A 152 4.14 -14.08 -12.74
CA ASP A 152 3.42 -14.92 -11.78
C ASP A 152 4.33 -15.41 -10.67
N LYS A 153 5.57 -15.77 -10.98
CA LYS A 153 6.54 -16.17 -9.95
C LYS A 153 6.70 -15.08 -8.89
N TYR A 154 6.92 -13.83 -9.29
CA TYR A 154 7.17 -12.74 -8.34
C TYR A 154 5.91 -12.30 -7.59
N VAL A 155 4.77 -12.13 -8.28
CA VAL A 155 3.55 -11.65 -7.59
C VAL A 155 2.89 -12.68 -6.68
N ASN A 156 3.29 -13.96 -6.79
CA ASN A 156 2.86 -15.01 -5.85
C ASN A 156 3.97 -15.35 -4.82
N ASP A 157 5.11 -14.65 -4.82
CA ASP A 157 6.19 -14.81 -3.85
C ASP A 157 5.96 -13.85 -2.68
N GLU A 158 5.61 -14.40 -1.52
CA GLU A 158 5.31 -13.63 -0.30
C GLU A 158 6.50 -12.80 0.17
N GLU A 159 7.72 -13.33 0.10
CA GLU A 159 8.93 -12.62 0.54
C GLU A 159 9.21 -11.44 -0.39
N PHE A 160 9.09 -11.66 -1.71
CA PHE A 160 9.26 -10.59 -2.69
C PHE A 160 8.20 -9.49 -2.52
N MET A 161 6.93 -9.87 -2.36
CA MET A 161 5.84 -8.90 -2.23
C MET A 161 5.95 -8.15 -0.90
N THR A 162 6.35 -8.84 0.18
CA THR A 162 6.65 -8.22 1.48
C THR A 162 7.73 -7.15 1.31
N PHE A 163 8.90 -7.52 0.80
CA PHE A 163 9.99 -6.58 0.52
C PHE A 163 9.58 -5.42 -0.41
N THR A 164 8.65 -5.67 -1.35
CA THR A 164 8.20 -4.64 -2.29
C THR A 164 7.38 -3.55 -1.62
N PHE A 165 6.52 -3.90 -0.66
CA PHE A 165 5.49 -3.01 -0.13
C PHE A 165 5.50 -2.85 1.40
N GLU A 166 6.39 -3.50 2.14
CA GLU A 166 6.44 -3.42 3.61
C GLU A 166 6.52 -1.98 4.11
N ASP A 167 7.29 -1.13 3.43
CA ASP A 167 7.40 0.29 3.80
C ASP A 167 6.38 1.20 3.14
N TYR A 168 5.47 0.69 2.30
CA TYR A 168 4.51 1.51 1.55
C TYR A 168 3.22 1.70 2.33
N GLU A 169 2.66 2.91 2.24
CA GLU A 169 1.32 3.21 2.72
C GLU A 169 0.53 4.00 1.69
N LEU A 170 -0.80 3.87 1.76
CA LEU A 170 -1.75 4.71 1.04
C LEU A 170 -2.38 5.70 2.00
N LEU A 171 -2.22 6.99 1.72
CA LEU A 171 -2.81 8.07 2.52
C LEU A 171 -4.00 8.68 1.80
N LEU A 172 -5.14 8.71 2.48
CA LEU A 172 -6.36 9.38 2.04
C LEU A 172 -6.60 10.65 2.87
N PHE A 173 -7.06 11.70 2.23
CA PHE A 173 -7.24 13.03 2.85
C PHE A 173 -8.72 13.38 3.10
N THR A 174 -9.61 12.40 2.92
CA THR A 174 -11.06 12.53 3.09
C THR A 174 -11.57 11.52 4.10
N ASP A 175 -12.67 11.87 4.77
CA ASP A 175 -13.38 10.95 5.66
C ASP A 175 -13.99 9.79 4.87
N ILE A 176 -14.03 8.61 5.49
CA ILE A 176 -14.70 7.43 4.96
C ILE A 176 -16.01 7.22 5.71
N ASP A 177 -17.12 7.23 4.99
CA ASP A 177 -18.44 6.97 5.57
C ASP A 177 -18.60 5.52 6.04
N SER A 178 -19.34 5.29 7.12
CA SER A 178 -19.56 3.94 7.67
C SER A 178 -20.25 2.99 6.68
N SER A 179 -21.07 3.52 5.77
CA SER A 179 -21.71 2.74 4.71
C SER A 179 -20.73 2.11 3.71
N ARG A 180 -19.48 2.58 3.68
CA ARG A 180 -18.41 2.05 2.81
C ARG A 180 -17.61 0.92 3.45
N ILE A 181 -17.87 0.61 4.73
CA ILE A 181 -17.19 -0.49 5.43
C ILE A 181 -17.72 -1.83 4.91
N LEU A 182 -16.83 -2.61 4.31
CA LEU A 182 -17.16 -3.93 3.77
C LEU A 182 -17.07 -5.01 4.84
N SER A 183 -16.05 -4.92 5.69
CA SER A 183 -15.83 -5.88 6.78
C SER A 183 -14.90 -5.33 7.84
N ILE A 184 -15.00 -5.93 9.04
CA ILE A 184 -14.05 -5.75 10.13
C ILE A 184 -13.42 -7.12 10.37
N VAL A 185 -12.10 -7.15 10.32
CA VAL A 185 -11.29 -8.32 10.60
C VAL A 185 -10.53 -8.13 11.90
N THR A 186 -10.27 -9.21 12.60
CA THR A 186 -9.31 -9.15 13.70
C THR A 186 -7.89 -9.22 13.15
N GLU A 187 -6.92 -8.90 13.99
CA GLU A 187 -5.61 -9.52 13.89
C GLU A 187 -5.79 -11.07 13.92
N ASP A 188 -4.86 -11.96 13.65
CA ASP A 188 -5.05 -13.44 13.61
C ASP A 188 -5.96 -14.01 12.49
N GLU A 189 -7.06 -13.33 12.16
CA GLU A 189 -7.42 -12.86 10.81
C GLU A 189 -6.73 -13.40 9.55
N VAL A 190 -6.81 -14.68 9.15
CA VAL A 190 -6.28 -15.06 7.81
C VAL A 190 -7.23 -14.57 6.71
N ILE A 191 -6.92 -13.41 6.13
CA ILE A 191 -7.71 -12.80 5.06
C ILE A 191 -7.44 -13.53 3.74
N LYS A 192 -8.43 -14.28 3.25
CA LYS A 192 -8.36 -14.90 1.93
C LYS A 192 -8.78 -13.88 0.87
N TYR A 193 -7.81 -13.30 0.19
CA TYR A 193 -8.04 -12.27 -0.82
C TYR A 193 -7.67 -12.71 -2.24
N ASP A 194 -8.22 -13.86 -2.64
CA ASP A 194 -7.96 -14.52 -3.93
C ASP A 194 -8.47 -13.71 -5.13
N GLU A 195 -9.39 -12.76 -4.92
CA GLU A 195 -10.00 -11.93 -5.98
C GLU A 195 -9.06 -10.84 -6.50
N LEU A 196 -8.25 -10.19 -5.64
CA LEU A 196 -7.32 -9.16 -6.10
C LEU A 196 -6.16 -9.74 -6.90
N LEU A 197 -5.64 -10.91 -6.54
CA LEU A 197 -4.64 -11.57 -7.40
C LEU A 197 -5.19 -11.83 -8.80
N LYS A 198 -6.48 -12.17 -8.93
CA LYS A 198 -7.11 -12.36 -10.24
C LYS A 198 -7.24 -11.05 -11.02
N GLU A 199 -7.61 -9.96 -10.35
CA GLU A 199 -7.75 -8.61 -10.93
C GLU A 199 -6.38 -8.03 -11.36
N ILE A 200 -5.35 -8.14 -10.51
CA ILE A 200 -3.96 -7.77 -10.83
C ILE A 200 -3.49 -8.57 -12.06
N LYS A 201 -3.74 -9.88 -12.10
CA LYS A 201 -3.33 -10.76 -13.19
C LYS A 201 -4.02 -10.42 -14.52
N SER A 202 -5.34 -10.20 -14.52
CA SER A 202 -6.09 -9.96 -15.77
C SER A 202 -5.70 -8.67 -16.49
N ASP A 203 -5.33 -7.63 -15.75
CA ASP A 203 -4.98 -6.32 -16.29
C ASP A 203 -3.51 -6.23 -16.73
N LEU A 204 -2.60 -6.87 -16.01
CA LEU A 204 -1.18 -6.84 -16.32
C LEU A 204 -0.80 -7.73 -17.50
N GLN A 205 -1.50 -8.85 -17.68
CA GLN A 205 -1.37 -9.70 -18.87
C GLN A 205 -1.74 -8.98 -20.18
N GLN A 206 -2.48 -7.87 -20.13
CA GLN A 206 -2.79 -7.06 -21.31
C GLN A 206 -1.70 -6.05 -21.69
N ARG A 207 -0.76 -5.76 -20.76
CA ARG A 207 0.32 -4.79 -20.94
C ARG A 207 1.68 -5.43 -21.31
N VAL A 208 1.80 -6.75 -21.17
CA VAL A 208 2.98 -7.56 -21.57
C VAL A 208 2.73 -8.19 -22.93
#